data_AF-A0A7X7M863-F1
#
_entry.id   AF-A0A7X7M863-F1
#
_cell.length_a   1.000
_cell.length_b   1.000
_cell.length_c   1.000
_cell.angle_alpha   90.00
_cell.angle_beta   90.00
_cell.angle_gamma   90.00
#
_symmetry.space_group_name_H-M   'P 1'
#
loop_
_entity.id
_entity.type
_entity.pdbx_description
1 polymer ?
#
loop_
_entity_poly.entity_id
_entity_poly.type
_entity_poly.pdbx_seq_one_letter_code
_entity_poly.pdbx_strand_id
1 'polypeptide(L)'
;MTDLLTGLYSRHQLHIALPELAAKAKPTRPLSLLLLKLRDFELWQGRLTPLAADHLLQVAANLLRQSAPAGAMSARWNNAIFALLLPNTAIWQAEALAEEIREAAGQTLLPAIFDFQGLRLDFCYGTAASPPVEHHRLPAAAEEQLRHSEGGVFAELMLAEPPLPDTPTLNAYIHLAGRYLSSGDPYLRRHCQMASSYALEIARRLHFSPDALSELRIAAALADIAMAETAGSCLNKPGP
;
A
#
# COMPACT_ATOMS: atom_id res chain seq x y z
N MET A 1 -28.20 0.03 3.15
CA MET A 1 -27.98 -1.22 2.38
C MET A 1 -26.60 -1.77 2.70
N THR A 2 -26.46 -3.09 2.87
CA THR A 2 -25.20 -3.79 3.20
C THR A 2 -24.58 -4.45 1.97
N ASP A 3 -23.28 -4.73 2.03
CA ASP A 3 -22.59 -5.58 1.06
C ASP A 3 -22.95 -7.05 1.30
N LEU A 4 -23.36 -7.76 0.24
CA LEU A 4 -23.88 -9.13 0.36
C LEU A 4 -22.80 -10.15 0.74
N LEU A 5 -21.56 -9.95 0.30
CA LEU A 5 -20.47 -10.89 0.55
C LEU A 5 -19.98 -10.82 1.99
N THR A 6 -19.78 -9.60 2.50
CA THR A 6 -19.12 -9.35 3.79
C THR A 6 -20.09 -9.06 4.94
N GLY A 7 -21.33 -8.68 4.61
CA GLY A 7 -22.34 -8.23 5.58
C GLY A 7 -22.02 -6.87 6.23
N LEU A 8 -20.96 -6.19 5.81
CA LEU A 8 -20.66 -4.82 6.25
C LEU A 8 -21.58 -3.82 5.55
N TYR A 9 -21.61 -2.57 6.02
CA TYR A 9 -22.28 -1.51 5.27
C TYR A 9 -21.62 -1.31 3.90
N SER A 10 -22.38 -0.86 2.91
CA SER A 10 -21.79 -0.48 1.63
C SER A 10 -21.12 0.90 1.71
N ARG A 11 -20.17 1.17 0.81
CA ARG A 11 -19.62 2.53 0.59
C ARG A 11 -20.71 3.59 0.46
N HIS A 12 -21.79 3.27 -0.24
CA HIS A 12 -22.92 4.17 -0.40
C HIS A 12 -23.58 4.51 0.95
N GLN A 13 -23.78 3.51 1.82
CA GLN A 13 -24.33 3.77 3.14
C GLN A 13 -23.40 4.62 4.01
N LEU A 14 -22.08 4.43 3.90
CA LEU A 14 -21.11 5.28 4.60
C LEU A 14 -21.23 6.73 4.16
N HIS A 15 -21.30 6.98 2.84
CA HIS A 15 -21.50 8.33 2.30
C HIS A 15 -22.79 9.00 2.76
N ILE A 16 -23.87 8.23 2.96
CA ILE A 16 -25.11 8.74 3.53
C ILE A 16 -24.91 9.16 5.00
N ALA A 17 -24.20 8.34 5.80
CA ALA A 17 -24.01 8.58 7.23
C ALA A 17 -23.00 9.70 7.54
N LEU A 18 -22.02 9.90 6.66
CA LEU A 18 -20.88 10.79 6.89
C LEU A 18 -21.29 12.23 7.22
N PRO A 19 -22.17 12.92 6.46
CA PRO A 19 -22.54 14.30 6.77
C PRO A 19 -23.20 14.46 8.14
N GLU A 20 -24.05 13.50 8.54
CA GLU A 20 -24.74 13.54 9.83
C GLU A 20 -23.78 13.37 11.01
N LEU A 21 -22.81 12.47 10.88
CA LEU A 21 -21.78 12.26 11.89
C LEU A 21 -20.80 13.44 11.93
N ALA A 22 -20.45 14.00 10.78
CA ALA A 22 -19.55 15.14 10.68
C ALA A 22 -20.15 16.40 11.29
N ALA A 23 -21.46 16.62 11.18
CA ALA A 23 -22.15 17.74 11.82
C ALA A 23 -22.02 17.74 13.35
N LYS A 24 -21.73 16.57 13.96
CA LYS A 24 -21.56 16.42 15.42
C LYS A 24 -20.08 16.58 15.85
N ALA A 25 -19.15 16.50 14.91
CA ALA A 25 -17.71 16.54 15.13
C ALA A 25 -17.23 17.93 15.56
N LYS A 26 -16.18 17.96 16.38
CA LYS A 26 -15.51 19.19 16.84
C LYS A 26 -13.99 18.97 16.86
N PRO A 27 -13.15 20.01 16.93
CA PRO A 27 -11.70 19.84 17.03
C PRO A 27 -11.25 18.93 18.19
N THR A 28 -11.95 18.97 19.32
CA THR A 28 -11.66 18.12 20.49
C THR A 28 -12.24 16.71 20.39
N ARG A 29 -13.13 16.45 19.44
CA ARG A 29 -13.82 15.17 19.21
C ARG A 29 -14.11 15.01 17.71
N PRO A 30 -13.07 14.82 16.88
CA PRO A 30 -13.24 14.80 15.44
C PRO A 30 -13.90 13.50 14.99
N LEU A 31 -14.34 13.48 13.74
CA LEU A 31 -14.76 12.28 13.01
C LEU A 31 -13.58 11.82 12.17
N SER A 32 -13.08 10.61 12.42
CA SER A 32 -12.01 10.02 11.61
C SER A 32 -12.54 8.99 10.64
N LEU A 33 -11.92 8.89 9.48
CA LEU A 33 -12.12 7.80 8.52
C LEU A 33 -10.81 7.04 8.39
N LEU A 34 -10.86 5.75 8.66
CA LEU A 34 -9.77 4.80 8.45
C LEU A 34 -10.14 3.91 7.26
N LEU A 35 -9.31 3.90 6.24
CA LEU A 35 -9.38 2.95 5.13
C LEU A 35 -8.31 1.88 5.32
N LEU A 36 -8.69 0.62 5.14
CA LEU A 36 -7.84 -0.55 5.31
C LEU A 36 -7.90 -1.38 4.03
N LYS A 37 -6.78 -1.57 3.33
CA LYS A 37 -6.69 -2.42 2.14
C LYS A 37 -5.92 -3.69 2.46
N LEU A 38 -6.47 -4.85 2.10
CA LEU A 38 -5.74 -6.10 2.18
C LEU A 38 -4.51 -6.07 1.28
N ARG A 39 -3.33 -6.28 1.87
CA ARG A 39 -2.05 -6.31 1.13
C ARG A 39 -2.03 -7.49 0.17
N ASP A 40 -1.52 -7.24 -1.03
CA ASP A 40 -1.32 -8.23 -2.10
C ASP A 40 -2.59 -9.00 -2.51
N PHE A 41 -3.79 -8.47 -2.23
CA PHE A 41 -5.04 -9.18 -2.49
C PHE A 41 -5.20 -9.55 -3.97
N GLU A 42 -4.83 -8.67 -4.90
CA GLU A 42 -4.88 -8.94 -6.34
C GLU A 42 -3.96 -10.11 -6.73
N LEU A 43 -2.77 -10.21 -6.11
CA LEU A 43 -1.84 -11.32 -6.32
C LEU A 43 -2.42 -12.63 -5.76
N TRP A 44 -3.07 -12.57 -4.59
CA TRP A 44 -3.76 -13.72 -4.02
C TRP A 44 -4.99 -14.14 -4.84
N GLN A 45 -5.76 -13.18 -5.34
CA GLN A 45 -6.92 -13.44 -6.19
C GLN A 45 -6.53 -14.20 -7.47
N GLY A 46 -5.34 -13.94 -8.03
CA GLY A 46 -4.80 -14.71 -9.16
C GLY A 46 -4.36 -16.13 -8.81
N ARG A 47 -4.15 -16.44 -7.52
CA ARG A 47 -3.65 -17.74 -7.03
C ARG A 47 -4.71 -18.56 -6.29
N LEU A 48 -5.80 -17.94 -5.88
CA LEU A 48 -6.89 -18.55 -5.13
C LEU A 48 -8.06 -18.87 -6.05
N THR A 49 -8.87 -19.85 -5.64
CA THR A 49 -10.19 -20.03 -6.27
C THR A 49 -11.07 -18.82 -5.94
N PRO A 50 -12.08 -18.48 -6.77
CA PRO A 50 -13.00 -17.39 -6.46
C PRO A 50 -13.63 -17.51 -5.07
N LEU A 51 -14.01 -18.73 -4.68
CA LEU A 51 -14.57 -19.02 -3.36
C LEU A 51 -13.57 -18.74 -2.22
N ALA A 52 -12.30 -19.09 -2.40
CA ALA A 52 -11.28 -18.82 -1.39
C ALA A 52 -10.97 -17.32 -1.28
N ALA A 53 -10.94 -16.59 -2.40
CA ALA A 53 -10.79 -15.13 -2.38
C ALA A 53 -11.97 -14.44 -1.67
N ASP A 54 -13.20 -14.90 -1.93
CA ASP A 54 -14.40 -14.44 -1.23
C ASP A 54 -14.34 -14.71 0.28
N HIS A 55 -13.88 -15.89 0.68
CA HIS A 55 -13.64 -16.21 2.09
C HIS A 55 -12.59 -15.31 2.73
N LEU A 56 -11.52 -14.94 2.02
CA LEU A 56 -10.50 -14.05 2.54
C LEU A 56 -11.09 -12.66 2.88
N LEU A 57 -11.95 -12.15 1.99
CA LEU A 57 -12.68 -10.90 2.21
C LEU A 57 -13.64 -10.99 3.40
N GLN A 58 -14.29 -12.15 3.60
CA GLN A 58 -15.16 -12.39 4.74
C GLN A 58 -14.39 -12.46 6.07
N VAL A 59 -13.21 -13.09 6.08
CA VAL A 59 -12.34 -13.12 7.26
C VAL A 59 -11.90 -11.71 7.63
N ALA A 60 -11.43 -10.93 6.64
CA ALA A 60 -11.07 -9.53 6.83
C ALA A 60 -12.25 -8.70 7.39
N ALA A 61 -13.45 -8.86 6.81
CA ALA A 61 -14.64 -8.17 7.28
C ALA A 61 -15.02 -8.53 8.73
N ASN A 62 -14.88 -9.80 9.10
CA ASN A 62 -15.16 -10.25 10.46
C ASN A 62 -14.14 -9.70 11.47
N LEU A 63 -12.85 -9.66 11.10
CA LEU A 63 -11.81 -9.04 11.91
C LEU A 63 -12.11 -7.56 12.17
N LEU A 64 -12.47 -6.81 11.12
CA LEU A 64 -12.84 -5.40 11.26
C LEU A 64 -14.08 -5.21 12.13
N ARG A 65 -15.08 -6.08 12.00
CA ARG A 65 -16.29 -6.03 12.84
C ARG A 65 -15.98 -6.26 14.32
N GLN A 66 -15.05 -7.16 14.63
CA GLN A 66 -14.63 -7.47 16.00
C GLN A 66 -13.76 -6.36 16.60
N SER A 67 -12.98 -5.68 15.77
CA SER A 67 -12.05 -4.62 16.21
C SER A 67 -12.71 -3.23 16.24
N ALA A 68 -13.87 -3.05 15.60
CA ALA A 68 -14.55 -1.77 15.53
C ALA A 68 -15.01 -1.30 16.93
N PRO A 69 -14.62 -0.08 17.37
CA PRO A 69 -15.06 0.43 18.66
C PRO A 69 -16.57 0.75 18.65
N ALA A 70 -17.14 0.89 19.85
CA ALA A 70 -18.56 1.22 20.00
C ALA A 70 -18.91 2.54 19.28
N GLY A 71 -19.96 2.52 18.46
CA GLY A 71 -20.40 3.66 17.67
C GLY A 71 -19.63 3.88 16.35
N ALA A 72 -18.63 3.05 16.05
CA ALA A 72 -18.01 3.02 14.73
C ALA A 72 -18.93 2.38 13.69
N MET A 73 -18.76 2.80 12.44
CA MET A 73 -19.43 2.19 11.30
C MET A 73 -18.42 1.51 10.40
N SER A 74 -18.52 0.19 10.27
CA SER A 74 -17.71 -0.62 9.37
C SER A 74 -18.39 -0.79 8.01
N ALA A 75 -17.66 -0.50 6.94
CA ALA A 75 -18.17 -0.61 5.58
C ALA A 75 -17.16 -1.27 4.64
N ARG A 76 -17.66 -1.90 3.57
CA ARG A 76 -16.84 -2.29 2.42
C ARG A 76 -16.76 -1.11 1.46
N TRP A 77 -15.55 -0.62 1.22
CA TRP A 77 -15.29 0.59 0.44
C TRP A 77 -15.32 0.28 -1.06
N ASN A 78 -14.42 -0.58 -1.51
CA ASN A 78 -14.36 -1.14 -2.86
C ASN A 78 -13.50 -2.40 -2.81
N ASN A 79 -13.56 -3.28 -3.83
CA ASN A 79 -12.72 -4.47 -3.95
C ASN A 79 -12.33 -5.15 -2.60
N ALA A 80 -11.07 -4.98 -2.19
CA ALA A 80 -10.46 -5.45 -0.94
C ALA A 80 -10.10 -4.31 0.04
N ILE A 81 -10.72 -3.15 -0.12
CA ILE A 81 -10.63 -1.99 0.76
C ILE A 81 -11.89 -1.91 1.63
N PHE A 82 -11.65 -1.72 2.91
CA PHE A 82 -12.64 -1.58 3.95
C PHE A 82 -12.51 -0.21 4.61
N ALA A 83 -13.58 0.23 5.26
CA ALA A 83 -13.64 1.52 5.92
C ALA A 83 -14.18 1.38 7.34
N LEU A 84 -13.57 2.13 8.26
CA LEU A 84 -14.10 2.40 9.60
C LEU A 84 -14.33 3.91 9.71
N LEU A 85 -15.58 4.30 9.86
CA LEU A 85 -15.96 5.67 10.19
C LEU A 85 -16.10 5.77 11.72
N LEU A 86 -15.27 6.63 12.32
CA LEU A 86 -14.94 6.64 13.75
C LEU A 86 -15.34 7.99 14.39
N PRO A 87 -16.54 8.12 14.97
CA PRO A 87 -16.95 9.33 15.66
C PRO A 87 -16.13 9.58 16.92
N ASN A 88 -15.92 10.86 17.26
CA ASN A 88 -15.19 11.29 18.46
C ASN A 88 -13.78 10.68 18.60
N THR A 89 -13.14 10.40 17.48
CA THR A 89 -11.86 9.69 17.42
C THR A 89 -10.84 10.55 16.71
N ALA A 90 -9.76 10.91 17.40
CA ALA A 90 -8.64 11.66 16.82
C ALA A 90 -7.84 10.81 15.82
N ILE A 91 -7.11 11.45 14.91
CA ILE A 91 -6.37 10.75 13.85
C ILE A 91 -5.36 9.74 14.42
N TRP A 92 -4.62 10.10 15.48
CA TRP A 92 -3.67 9.22 16.14
C TRP A 92 -4.33 8.00 16.81
N GLN A 93 -5.58 8.13 17.26
CA GLN A 93 -6.35 7.00 17.79
C GLN A 93 -6.81 6.07 16.66
N ALA A 94 -7.19 6.64 15.51
CA ALA A 94 -7.53 5.86 14.34
C ALA A 94 -6.31 5.10 13.78
N GLU A 95 -5.11 5.72 13.81
CA GLU A 95 -3.85 5.07 13.44
C GLU A 95 -3.47 3.95 14.41
N ALA A 96 -3.59 4.18 15.73
CA ALA A 96 -3.38 3.14 16.73
C ALA A 96 -4.32 1.94 16.51
N LEU A 97 -5.61 2.19 16.27
CA LEU A 97 -6.57 1.14 15.93
C LEU A 97 -6.20 0.41 14.63
N ALA A 98 -5.66 1.11 13.64
CA ALA A 98 -5.20 0.48 12.40
C ALA A 98 -4.05 -0.50 12.65
N GLU A 99 -3.07 -0.12 13.49
CA GLU A 99 -1.98 -1.01 13.89
C GLU A 99 -2.48 -2.20 14.71
N GLU A 100 -3.41 -2.00 15.64
CA GLU A 100 -4.05 -3.09 16.39
C GLU A 100 -4.75 -4.10 15.46
N ILE A 101 -5.50 -3.60 14.48
CA ILE A 101 -6.15 -4.44 13.45
C ILE A 101 -5.11 -5.20 12.63
N ARG A 102 -4.01 -4.54 12.25
CA ARG A 102 -2.92 -5.13 11.47
C ARG A 102 -2.20 -6.24 12.24
N GLU A 103 -1.92 -6.03 13.52
CA GLU A 103 -1.34 -7.06 14.40
C GLU A 103 -2.28 -8.25 14.57
N ALA A 104 -3.57 -8.00 14.81
CA ALA A 104 -4.58 -9.04 14.92
C ALA A 104 -4.76 -9.81 13.59
N ALA A 105 -4.66 -9.12 12.45
CA ALA A 105 -4.69 -9.74 11.13
C ALA A 105 -3.54 -10.75 10.96
N GLY A 106 -2.32 -10.37 11.32
CA GLY A 106 -1.15 -11.24 11.24
C GLY A 106 -1.22 -12.50 12.12
N GLN A 107 -2.07 -12.48 13.17
CA GLN A 107 -2.32 -13.60 14.07
C GLN A 107 -3.59 -14.38 13.73
N THR A 108 -4.39 -13.92 12.77
CA THR A 108 -5.66 -14.53 12.42
C THR A 108 -5.43 -15.89 11.76
N LEU A 109 -5.98 -16.94 12.36
CA LEU A 109 -5.97 -18.28 11.78
C LEU A 109 -6.88 -18.33 10.56
N LEU A 110 -6.28 -18.65 9.41
CA LEU A 110 -7.02 -18.79 8.16
C LEU A 110 -7.67 -20.18 8.07
N PRO A 111 -8.90 -20.26 7.53
CA PRO A 111 -9.57 -21.54 7.27
C PRO A 111 -8.73 -22.54 6.45
N ALA A 112 -8.98 -23.84 6.64
CA ALA A 112 -8.25 -24.90 5.93
C ALA A 112 -8.37 -24.85 4.39
N ILE A 113 -9.33 -24.10 3.84
CA ILE A 113 -9.45 -23.87 2.39
C ILE A 113 -8.22 -23.15 1.80
N PHE A 114 -7.38 -22.55 2.65
CA PHE A 114 -6.12 -21.90 2.28
C PHE A 114 -4.90 -22.84 2.39
N ASP A 115 -5.11 -24.16 2.57
CA ASP A 115 -4.07 -25.18 2.69
C ASP A 115 -3.05 -25.03 1.56
N PHE A 116 -1.79 -24.76 1.94
CA PHE A 116 -0.56 -24.60 1.12
C PHE A 116 -0.03 -23.20 0.77
N GLN A 117 -0.62 -22.07 1.20
CA GLN A 117 -0.15 -20.77 0.66
C GLN A 117 0.74 -19.88 1.54
N GLY A 118 1.02 -20.24 2.81
CA GLY A 118 1.80 -19.35 3.69
C GLY A 118 1.19 -17.93 3.82
N LEU A 119 -0.07 -17.81 3.42
CA LEU A 119 -0.86 -16.59 3.35
C LEU A 119 -1.01 -16.07 4.77
N ARG A 120 -0.63 -14.81 4.97
CA ARG A 120 -0.91 -14.06 6.19
C ARG A 120 -1.69 -12.83 5.81
N LEU A 121 -2.74 -12.55 6.58
CA LEU A 121 -3.48 -11.30 6.43
C LEU A 121 -2.60 -10.15 6.91
N ASP A 122 -2.51 -9.12 6.10
CA ASP A 122 -1.89 -7.85 6.45
C ASP A 122 -2.65 -6.72 5.74
N PHE A 123 -2.53 -5.51 6.27
CA PHE A 123 -3.23 -4.34 5.74
C PHE A 123 -2.27 -3.18 5.49
N CYS A 124 -2.48 -2.49 4.38
CA CYS A 124 -2.11 -1.08 4.24
C CYS A 124 -3.28 -0.22 4.75
N TYR A 125 -3.01 0.96 5.26
CA TYR A 125 -4.07 1.84 5.74
C TYR A 125 -3.81 3.31 5.44
N GLY A 126 -4.91 4.06 5.36
CA GLY A 126 -4.91 5.51 5.25
C GLY A 126 -5.93 6.12 6.22
N THR A 127 -5.56 7.20 6.88
CA THR A 127 -6.39 7.89 7.87
C THR A 127 -6.63 9.33 7.47
N ALA A 128 -7.79 9.85 7.82
CA ALA A 128 -8.08 11.28 7.76
C ALA A 128 -9.08 11.66 8.86
N ALA A 129 -9.08 12.93 9.27
CA ALA A 129 -9.96 13.43 10.32
C ALA A 129 -10.64 14.75 9.95
N SER A 130 -11.90 14.89 10.34
CA SER A 130 -12.73 16.09 10.17
C SER A 130 -13.27 16.56 11.51
N PRO A 131 -12.96 17.78 11.97
CA PRO A 131 -11.92 18.70 11.46
C PRO A 131 -10.47 18.17 11.67
N PRO A 132 -9.44 18.74 11.00
CA PRO A 132 -9.45 19.98 10.22
C PRO A 132 -9.93 19.84 8.77
N VAL A 133 -9.94 18.63 8.21
CA VAL A 133 -10.40 18.42 6.84
C VAL A 133 -11.91 18.65 6.78
N GLU A 134 -12.39 19.34 5.75
CA GLU A 134 -13.82 19.45 5.51
C GLU A 134 -14.39 18.06 5.21
N HIS A 135 -15.52 17.72 5.84
CA HIS A 135 -16.04 16.35 5.83
C HIS A 135 -16.23 15.76 4.42
N HIS A 136 -16.60 16.55 3.43
CA HIS A 136 -16.74 16.08 2.04
C HIS A 136 -15.39 15.66 1.40
N ARG A 137 -14.26 16.19 1.90
CA ARG A 137 -12.90 15.79 1.50
C ARG A 137 -12.35 14.62 2.32
N LEU A 138 -13.02 14.24 3.42
CA LEU A 138 -12.57 13.18 4.32
C LEU A 138 -12.29 11.85 3.59
N PRO A 139 -13.15 11.37 2.66
CA PRO A 139 -12.85 10.19 1.87
C PRO A 139 -11.60 10.33 0.99
N ALA A 140 -11.50 11.44 0.25
CA ALA A 140 -10.38 11.66 -0.67
C ALA A 140 -9.04 11.78 0.07
N ALA A 141 -9.03 12.42 1.24
CA ALA A 141 -7.85 12.53 2.08
C ALA A 141 -7.40 11.16 2.63
N ALA A 142 -8.33 10.31 3.06
CA ALA A 142 -8.02 8.95 3.52
C ALA A 142 -7.52 8.06 2.37
N GLU A 143 -8.13 8.17 1.17
CA GLU A 143 -7.68 7.46 -0.05
C GLU A 143 -6.27 7.91 -0.47
N GLU A 144 -5.95 9.19 -0.34
CA GLU A 144 -4.61 9.71 -0.60
C GLU A 144 -3.58 9.14 0.39
N GLN A 145 -3.86 9.14 1.69
CA GLN A 145 -2.97 8.54 2.68
C GLN A 145 -2.78 7.03 2.45
N LEU A 146 -3.85 6.32 2.13
CA LEU A 146 -3.78 4.89 1.82
C LEU A 146 -2.82 4.65 0.65
N ARG A 147 -2.97 5.41 -0.44
CA ARG A 147 -2.08 5.31 -1.60
C ARG A 147 -0.62 5.55 -1.25
N HIS A 148 -0.33 6.53 -0.39
CA HIS A 148 1.03 6.77 0.09
C HIS A 148 1.58 5.57 0.88
N SER A 149 0.76 4.92 1.73
CA SER A 149 1.16 3.72 2.47
C SER A 149 1.46 2.52 1.57
N GLU A 150 0.88 2.50 0.36
CA GLU A 150 1.13 1.45 -0.65
C GLU A 150 2.39 1.69 -1.49
N GLY A 151 3.17 2.74 -1.21
CA GLY A 151 4.33 3.14 -2.02
C GLY A 151 4.03 4.22 -3.06
N GLY A 152 2.84 4.82 -3.01
CA GLY A 152 2.46 6.00 -3.79
C GLY A 152 2.44 5.76 -5.29
N VAL A 153 2.69 6.83 -6.05
CA VAL A 153 2.72 6.82 -7.52
C VAL A 153 3.77 5.84 -8.05
N PHE A 154 4.87 5.63 -7.32
CA PHE A 154 5.94 4.73 -7.74
C PHE A 154 5.47 3.27 -7.77
N ALA A 155 4.78 2.80 -6.73
CA ALA A 155 4.19 1.46 -6.72
C ALA A 155 3.13 1.27 -7.82
N GLU A 156 2.32 2.31 -8.07
CA GLU A 156 1.33 2.31 -9.16
C GLU A 156 1.99 2.19 -10.54
N LEU A 157 3.10 2.91 -10.76
CA LEU A 157 3.90 2.82 -11.98
C LEU A 157 4.61 1.47 -12.14
N MET A 158 4.97 0.80 -11.04
CA MET A 158 5.58 -0.53 -11.06
C MET A 158 4.56 -1.65 -11.34
N LEU A 159 3.31 -1.48 -10.87
CA LEU A 159 2.22 -2.44 -11.09
C LEU A 159 1.51 -2.25 -12.43
N ALA A 160 1.51 -1.04 -12.96
CA ALA A 160 1.17 -0.80 -14.34
C ALA A 160 2.26 -1.43 -15.21
N GLU A 161 2.02 -2.57 -15.85
CA GLU A 161 2.89 -3.04 -16.93
C GLU A 161 2.83 -1.97 -18.04
N PRO A 162 3.85 -1.10 -18.19
CA PRO A 162 3.87 -0.25 -19.35
C PRO A 162 4.07 -1.19 -20.54
N PRO A 163 3.49 -0.91 -21.72
CA PRO A 163 3.95 -1.58 -22.93
C PRO A 163 5.48 -1.44 -22.97
N LEU A 164 6.18 -2.55 -23.23
CA LEU A 164 7.64 -2.56 -23.33
C LEU A 164 8.07 -1.35 -24.17
N PRO A 165 8.79 -0.37 -23.59
CA PRO A 165 9.17 0.81 -24.34
C PRO A 165 9.99 0.36 -25.54
N ASP A 166 9.75 0.99 -26.69
CA ASP A 166 10.58 0.76 -27.85
C ASP A 166 12.05 1.08 -27.51
N THR A 167 12.98 0.42 -28.19
CA THR A 167 14.43 0.57 -27.94
C THR A 167 14.89 2.04 -27.84
N PRO A 168 14.37 3.00 -28.64
CA PRO A 168 14.68 4.42 -28.48
C PRO A 168 14.24 5.01 -27.14
N THR A 169 12.99 4.77 -26.71
CA THR A 169 12.47 5.26 -25.43
C THR A 169 13.24 4.66 -24.26
N LEU A 170 13.52 3.35 -24.32
CA LEU A 170 14.32 2.67 -23.31
C LEU A 170 15.73 3.29 -23.20
N ASN A 171 16.38 3.57 -24.32
CA ASN A 171 17.69 4.24 -24.34
C ASN A 171 17.65 5.66 -23.75
N ALA A 172 16.56 6.41 -23.99
CA ALA A 172 16.38 7.74 -23.41
C ALA A 172 16.24 7.69 -21.89
N TYR A 173 15.47 6.74 -21.34
CA TYR A 173 15.34 6.53 -19.90
C TYR A 173 16.68 6.13 -19.26
N ILE A 174 17.41 5.19 -19.86
CA ILE A 174 18.75 4.80 -19.39
C ILE A 174 19.69 6.01 -19.35
N HIS A 175 19.66 6.84 -20.39
CA HIS A 175 20.50 8.03 -20.46
C HIS A 175 20.11 9.08 -19.40
N LEU A 176 18.81 9.31 -19.17
CA LEU A 176 18.30 10.20 -18.12
C LEU A 176 18.67 9.70 -16.71
N ALA A 177 18.45 8.42 -16.42
CA ALA A 177 18.83 7.80 -15.16
C ALA A 177 20.36 7.87 -14.95
N GLY A 178 21.14 7.57 -16.00
CA GLY A 178 22.59 7.70 -15.98
C GLY A 178 23.06 9.13 -15.67
N ARG A 179 22.41 10.14 -16.25
CA ARG A 179 22.66 11.56 -15.94
C ARG A 179 22.33 11.90 -14.49
N TYR A 180 21.17 11.47 -13.99
CA TYR A 180 20.74 11.70 -12.62
C TYR A 180 21.73 11.11 -11.60
N LEU A 181 22.12 9.84 -11.78
CA LEU A 181 23.13 9.16 -10.96
C LEU A 181 24.51 9.83 -11.07
N SER A 182 24.86 10.33 -12.26
CA SER A 182 26.12 11.07 -12.49
C SER A 182 26.11 12.50 -11.93
N SER A 183 24.95 13.04 -11.59
CA SER A 183 24.80 14.32 -10.88
C SER A 183 24.55 14.17 -9.37
N GLY A 184 24.18 12.97 -8.91
CA GLY A 184 23.89 12.67 -7.51
C GLY A 184 25.12 12.40 -6.64
N ASP A 185 24.86 12.08 -5.37
CA ASP A 185 25.85 11.80 -4.31
C ASP A 185 26.94 10.81 -4.78
N PRO A 186 28.24 11.14 -4.64
CA PRO A 186 29.36 10.25 -4.96
C PRO A 186 29.28 8.86 -4.32
N TYR A 187 28.69 8.73 -3.13
CA TYR A 187 28.51 7.46 -2.43
C TYR A 187 27.49 6.57 -3.14
N LEU A 188 26.29 7.09 -3.42
CA LEU A 188 25.25 6.38 -4.18
C LEU A 188 25.78 5.95 -5.54
N ARG A 189 26.49 6.83 -6.25
CA ARG A 189 27.12 6.52 -7.54
C ARG A 189 28.08 5.33 -7.47
N ARG A 190 28.95 5.29 -6.46
CA ARG A 190 29.90 4.17 -6.27
C ARG A 190 29.17 2.88 -5.89
N HIS A 191 28.12 2.98 -5.08
CA HIS A 191 27.31 1.84 -4.68
C HIS A 191 26.60 1.19 -5.88
N CYS A 192 25.90 1.98 -6.71
CA CYS A 192 25.23 1.50 -7.92
C CYS A 192 26.21 0.78 -8.86
N GLN A 193 27.39 1.37 -9.05
CA GLN A 193 28.43 0.81 -9.92
C GLN A 193 28.94 -0.54 -9.41
N MET A 194 29.14 -0.68 -8.10
CA MET A 194 29.57 -1.95 -7.51
C MET A 194 28.47 -3.01 -7.61
N ALA A 195 27.22 -2.68 -7.23
CA ALA A 195 26.10 -3.60 -7.29
C ALA A 195 25.84 -4.11 -8.72
N SER A 196 25.84 -3.22 -9.71
CA SER A 196 25.70 -3.56 -11.13
C SER A 196 26.86 -4.43 -11.63
N SER A 197 28.10 -4.12 -11.23
CA SER A 197 29.27 -4.93 -11.59
C SER A 197 29.18 -6.36 -11.04
N TYR A 198 28.77 -6.53 -9.79
CA TYR A 198 28.61 -7.87 -9.19
C TYR A 198 27.47 -8.64 -9.82
N ALA A 199 26.31 -8.00 -10.03
CA ALA A 199 25.15 -8.63 -10.67
C ALA A 199 25.50 -9.15 -12.08
N LEU A 200 26.21 -8.35 -12.88
CA LEU A 200 26.62 -8.74 -14.23
C LEU A 200 27.66 -9.87 -14.22
N GLU A 201 28.62 -9.84 -13.30
CA GLU A 201 29.60 -10.91 -13.18
C GLU A 201 28.96 -12.24 -12.77
N ILE A 202 28.00 -12.20 -11.84
CA ILE A 202 27.21 -13.37 -11.44
C ILE A 202 26.40 -13.88 -12.64
N ALA A 203 25.68 -13.01 -13.34
CA ALA A 203 24.84 -13.40 -14.47
C ALA A 203 25.64 -13.97 -15.65
N ARG A 204 26.86 -13.48 -15.91
CA ARG A 204 27.77 -14.08 -16.90
C ARG A 204 28.18 -15.49 -16.51
N ARG A 205 28.49 -15.72 -15.23
CA ARG A 205 28.83 -17.06 -14.71
C ARG A 205 27.64 -18.01 -14.72
N LEU A 206 26.42 -17.48 -14.66
CA LEU A 206 25.18 -18.21 -14.84
C LEU A 206 24.76 -18.35 -16.31
N HIS A 207 25.61 -17.93 -17.26
CA HIS A 207 25.38 -18.03 -18.70
C HIS A 207 24.11 -17.34 -19.20
N PHE A 208 23.78 -16.18 -18.63
CA PHE A 208 22.65 -15.37 -19.08
C PHE A 208 22.87 -14.90 -20.53
N SER A 209 21.78 -14.77 -21.29
CA SER A 209 21.84 -14.27 -22.65
C SER A 209 22.34 -12.82 -22.69
N PRO A 210 22.91 -12.36 -23.83
CA PRO A 210 23.31 -10.96 -24.00
C PRO A 210 22.18 -9.97 -23.74
N ASP A 211 20.94 -10.33 -24.11
CA ASP A 211 19.75 -9.51 -23.87
C ASP A 211 19.42 -9.43 -22.37
N ALA A 212 19.45 -10.57 -21.66
CA ALA A 212 19.25 -10.62 -20.21
C ALA A 212 20.36 -9.88 -19.44
N LEU A 213 21.60 -9.89 -19.93
CA LEU A 213 22.69 -9.08 -19.36
C LEU A 213 22.47 -7.58 -19.59
N SER A 214 21.94 -7.19 -20.74
CA SER A 214 21.60 -5.80 -21.02
C SER A 214 20.48 -5.30 -20.11
N GLU A 215 19.44 -6.12 -19.93
CA GLU A 215 18.32 -5.84 -19.03
C GLU A 215 18.76 -5.76 -17.56
N LEU A 216 19.57 -6.73 -17.10
CA LEU A 216 20.10 -6.75 -15.74
C LEU A 216 20.97 -5.53 -15.43
N ARG A 217 21.75 -5.06 -16.42
CA ARG A 217 22.55 -3.83 -16.27
C ARG A 217 21.67 -2.61 -16.00
N ILE A 218 20.54 -2.51 -16.70
CA ILE A 218 19.58 -1.42 -16.55
C ILE A 218 18.90 -1.52 -15.19
N ALA A 219 18.39 -2.71 -14.83
CA ALA A 219 17.76 -2.96 -13.55
C ALA A 219 18.69 -2.64 -12.36
N ALA A 220 19.94 -3.09 -12.42
CA ALA A 220 20.91 -2.84 -11.36
C ALA A 220 21.35 -1.36 -11.27
N ALA A 221 21.33 -0.62 -12.38
CA ALA A 221 21.58 0.82 -12.36
C ALA A 221 20.41 1.62 -11.75
N LEU A 222 19.18 1.13 -11.89
CA LEU A 222 17.98 1.80 -11.39
C LEU A 222 17.62 1.42 -9.94
N ALA A 223 18.14 0.29 -9.42
CA ALA A 223 17.77 -0.25 -8.11
C ALA A 223 17.94 0.74 -6.94
N ASP A 224 18.99 1.57 -6.96
CA ASP A 224 19.25 2.54 -5.89
C ASP A 224 18.45 3.86 -6.02
N ILE A 225 17.83 4.12 -7.18
CA ILE A 225 16.94 5.28 -7.36
C ILE A 225 15.69 5.11 -6.47
N ALA A 226 15.17 3.89 -6.34
CA ALA A 226 14.05 3.57 -5.44
C ALA A 226 14.42 3.69 -3.95
N MET A 227 15.70 3.52 -3.61
CA MET A 227 16.20 3.63 -2.23
C MET A 227 16.38 5.10 -1.80
N ALA A 228 16.68 6.01 -2.73
CA ALA A 228 16.90 7.43 -2.43
C ALA A 228 15.64 8.15 -1.91
N GLU A 229 14.44 7.78 -2.39
CA GLU A 229 13.19 8.39 -1.95
C GLU A 229 12.74 7.90 -0.56
N THR A 230 13.08 6.67 -0.18
CA THR A 230 12.76 6.11 1.15
C THR A 230 13.77 6.53 2.23
N ALA A 231 14.99 6.93 1.84
CA ALA A 231 16.06 7.29 2.77
C ALA A 231 16.12 8.78 3.16
N GLY A 232 15.30 9.65 2.55
CA GLY A 232 15.34 11.11 2.75
C GLY A 232 15.21 11.58 4.20
N SER A 233 14.53 10.80 5.07
CA SER A 233 14.42 11.06 6.51
C SER A 233 15.42 10.28 7.37
N CYS A 234 16.05 9.23 6.84
CA CYS A 234 16.96 8.35 7.58
C CYS A 234 18.44 8.76 7.46
N LEU A 235 18.82 9.51 6.43
CA LEU A 235 20.21 9.91 6.16
C LEU A 235 20.69 11.13 6.97
N ASN A 236 19.79 11.82 7.69
CA ASN A 236 20.11 13.02 8.49
C ASN A 236 20.03 12.77 10.01
N LYS A 237 20.36 11.58 10.49
CA LYS A 237 20.59 11.41 11.93
C LYS A 237 21.94 12.07 12.28
N PRO A 238 22.00 13.06 13.19
CA PRO A 238 23.28 13.46 13.73
C PRO A 238 23.89 12.21 14.38
N GLY A 239 25.13 11.90 13.99
CA GLY A 239 25.90 10.83 14.62
C GLY A 239 26.05 11.08 16.13
N PRO A 240 26.41 10.04 16.90
CA PRO A 240 26.64 10.18 18.35
C PRO A 240 27.73 11.21 18.67
#